data_AF-A0A970SLN1-F1
#
_entry.id   AF-A0A970SLN1-F1
#
_cell.length_a   1.000
_cell.length_b   1.000
_cell.length_c   1.000
_cell.angle_alpha   90.00
_cell.angle_beta   90.00
_cell.angle_gamma   90.00
#
_symmetry.space_group_name_H-M   'P 1'
#
loop_
_entity.id
_entity.type
_entity.pdbx_description
1 polymer ?
#
loop_
_entity_poly.entity_id
_entity_poly.type
_entity_poly.pdbx_seq_one_letter_code
_entity_poly.pdbx_strand_id
1 'polypeptide(L)'
;MSKSYKNLQVLLLVVLMLFTTNGIFAQKSLSPDARLTEWFGEEKLDGMMNIAPHKIAHYNCFLNESFYVSSQLPQNYVMRGDVGNVKQSRDENLLFNEEESLLSGAEINRLKYEFRAEPDKHAVYSIGSSGKYLIFYPENIYQEKESAYLKKHGINY
;
A
#
# COMPACT_ATOMS: atom_id res chain seq x y z
N MET A 1 -1.11 -29.98 54.89
CA MET A 1 -0.64 -29.52 53.55
C MET A 1 -1.81 -29.41 52.58
N SER A 2 -2.66 -28.37 52.63
CA SER A 2 -3.88 -28.34 51.78
C SER A 2 -4.33 -26.94 51.34
N LYS A 3 -4.23 -25.90 52.19
CA LYS A 3 -4.64 -24.54 51.80
C LYS A 3 -3.68 -23.82 50.85
N SER A 4 -2.36 -23.99 51.02
CA SER A 4 -1.34 -23.30 50.21
C SER A 4 -1.35 -23.77 48.75
N TYR A 5 -1.53 -25.07 48.50
CA TYR A 5 -1.63 -25.62 47.14
C TYR A 5 -2.91 -25.18 46.41
N LYS A 6 -4.04 -25.07 47.12
CA LYS A 6 -5.28 -24.53 46.54
C LYS A 6 -5.14 -23.07 46.12
N ASN A 7 -4.49 -22.25 46.95
CA ASN A 7 -4.24 -20.85 46.62
C ASN A 7 -3.26 -20.70 45.44
N LEU A 8 -2.24 -21.56 45.36
CA LEU A 8 -1.31 -21.58 44.23
C LEU A 8 -1.99 -22.02 42.93
N GLN A 9 -2.87 -23.02 42.98
CA GLN A 9 -3.66 -23.48 41.82
C GLN A 9 -4.63 -22.41 41.32
N VAL A 10 -5.32 -21.71 42.22
CA VAL A 10 -6.22 -20.60 41.86
C VAL A 10 -5.44 -19.44 41.25
N LEU A 11 -4.27 -19.10 41.81
CA LEU A 11 -3.39 -18.07 41.26
C LEU A 11 -2.93 -18.43 39.83
N LEU A 12 -2.53 -19.68 39.62
CA LEU A 12 -2.11 -20.18 38.31
C LEU A 12 -3.24 -20.14 37.28
N LEU A 13 -4.47 -20.45 37.69
CA LEU A 13 -5.66 -20.38 36.85
C LEU A 13 -6.01 -18.94 36.43
N VAL A 14 -5.91 -17.99 37.37
CA VAL A 14 -6.14 -16.56 37.09
C VAL A 14 -5.07 -16.02 36.13
N VAL A 15 -3.80 -16.38 36.34
CA VAL A 15 -2.71 -16.01 35.45
C VAL A 15 -2.89 -16.62 34.06
N LEU A 16 -3.27 -17.90 33.95
CA LEU A 16 -3.54 -18.53 32.65
C LEU A 16 -4.71 -17.85 31.90
N MET A 17 -5.78 -17.48 32.61
CA MET A 17 -6.91 -16.76 32.02
C MET A 17 -6.49 -15.38 31.47
N LEU A 18 -5.62 -14.65 32.18
CA LEU A 18 -5.08 -13.36 31.73
C LEU A 18 -4.19 -13.47 30.47
N PHE A 19 -3.56 -14.63 30.24
CA PHE A 19 -2.79 -14.87 29.01
C PHE A 19 -3.68 -15.25 27.81
N THR A 20 -4.85 -15.85 28.03
CA THR A 20 -5.75 -16.25 26.93
C THR A 20 -6.50 -15.09 26.27
N THR A 21 -6.69 -13.95 26.95
CA THR A 21 -7.42 -12.80 26.39
C THR A 21 -6.54 -11.89 25.52
N ASN A 22 -5.21 -11.93 25.67
CA ASN A 22 -4.28 -11.13 24.87
C ASN A 22 -3.97 -11.75 23.49
N GLY A 23 -4.31 -13.03 23.27
CA GLY A 23 -4.01 -13.74 22.02
C GLY A 23 -4.99 -13.53 20.86
N ILE A 24 -6.13 -12.87 21.09
CA ILE A 24 -7.22 -12.76 20.10
C ILE A 24 -7.04 -11.54 19.17
N PHE A 25 -6.27 -10.53 19.57
CA PHE A 25 -6.10 -9.28 18.81
C PHE A 25 -4.91 -9.26 17.84
N ALA A 26 -4.25 -10.40 17.62
CA ALA A 26 -3.21 -10.53 16.59
C ALA A 26 -3.79 -10.93 15.21
N GLN A 27 -5.07 -10.68 14.95
CA GLN A 27 -5.52 -10.54 13.57
C GLN A 27 -4.80 -9.31 13.02
N LYS A 28 -3.95 -9.49 11.99
CA LYS A 28 -3.29 -8.39 11.27
C LYS A 28 -4.37 -7.40 10.85
N SER A 29 -4.58 -6.34 11.63
CA SER A 29 -5.46 -5.27 11.23
C SER A 29 -4.82 -4.62 10.02
N LEU A 30 -5.58 -4.54 8.93
CA LEU A 30 -5.20 -3.75 7.79
C LEU A 30 -4.98 -2.32 8.29
N SER A 31 -3.75 -1.81 8.22
CA SER A 31 -3.46 -0.41 8.54
C SER A 31 -3.41 0.39 7.24
N PRO A 32 -4.00 1.59 7.18
CA PRO A 32 -3.78 2.50 6.07
C PRO A 32 -2.29 2.83 5.91
N ASP A 33 -1.82 2.88 4.67
CA ASP A 33 -0.51 3.42 4.34
C ASP A 33 -0.45 4.91 4.71
N ALA A 34 0.67 5.37 5.27
CA ALA A 34 0.81 6.76 5.75
C ALA A 34 0.56 7.80 4.64
N ARG A 35 0.91 7.47 3.39
CA ARG A 35 0.65 8.33 2.21
C ARG A 35 -0.84 8.53 1.94
N LEU A 36 -1.69 7.63 2.42
CA LEU A 36 -3.15 7.82 2.33
C LEU A 36 -3.63 8.91 3.26
N THR A 37 -2.97 9.13 4.41
CA THR A 37 -3.35 10.20 5.35
C THR A 37 -3.11 11.56 4.73
N GLU A 38 -1.97 11.74 4.05
CA GLU A 38 -1.65 12.95 3.29
C GLU A 38 -2.69 13.26 2.21
N TRP A 39 -3.26 12.21 1.60
CA TRP A 39 -4.22 12.37 0.52
C TRP A 39 -5.66 12.52 1.00
N PHE A 40 -6.15 11.62 1.85
CA PHE A 40 -7.56 11.58 2.25
C PHE A 40 -7.86 12.34 3.55
N GLY A 41 -6.86 12.56 4.41
CA GLY A 41 -7.03 13.05 5.77
C GLY A 41 -7.45 11.94 6.74
N GLU A 42 -7.10 12.11 8.03
CA GLU A 42 -7.34 11.11 9.08
C GLU A 42 -8.83 10.77 9.22
N GLU A 43 -9.70 11.78 9.33
CA GLU A 43 -11.15 11.58 9.53
C GLU A 43 -11.78 10.69 8.44
N LYS A 44 -11.39 10.91 7.17
CA LYS A 44 -11.90 10.13 6.05
C LYS A 44 -11.37 8.70 6.07
N LEU A 45 -10.11 8.51 6.44
CA LEU A 45 -9.53 7.17 6.55
C LEU A 45 -10.17 6.37 7.67
N ASP A 46 -10.43 6.98 8.83
CA ASP A 46 -11.12 6.34 9.94
C ASP A 46 -12.54 5.90 9.52
N GLY A 47 -13.25 6.76 8.79
CA GLY A 47 -14.54 6.40 8.20
C GLY A 47 -14.44 5.21 7.23
N MET A 48 -13.43 5.20 6.36
CA MET A 48 -13.22 4.10 5.41
C MET A 48 -12.81 2.80 6.09
N MET A 49 -12.01 2.85 7.15
CA MET A 49 -11.63 1.69 7.94
C MET A 49 -12.84 1.01 8.60
N ASN A 50 -13.82 1.80 9.06
CA ASN A 50 -15.03 1.27 9.71
C ASN A 50 -16.07 0.75 8.72
N ILE A 51 -16.21 1.37 7.54
CA ILE A 51 -17.31 1.12 6.60
C ILE A 51 -16.87 0.25 5.42
N ALA A 52 -15.65 0.44 4.93
CA ALA A 52 -15.16 -0.17 3.69
C ALA A 52 -13.64 -0.47 3.76
N PRO A 53 -13.19 -1.33 4.69
CA PRO A 53 -11.76 -1.62 4.88
C PRO A 53 -11.09 -2.20 3.61
N HIS A 54 -11.85 -2.89 2.77
CA HIS A 54 -11.38 -3.40 1.48
C HIS A 54 -10.87 -2.28 0.54
N LYS A 55 -11.42 -1.06 0.63
CA LYS A 55 -10.91 0.10 -0.12
C LYS A 55 -9.55 0.54 0.37
N ILE A 56 -9.29 0.46 1.67
CA ILE A 56 -7.97 0.76 2.23
C ILE A 56 -6.95 -0.25 1.69
N ALA A 57 -7.30 -1.52 1.58
CA ALA A 57 -6.42 -2.53 1.02
C ALA A 57 -6.15 -2.30 -0.47
N HIS A 58 -7.18 -1.94 -1.24
CA HIS A 58 -7.03 -1.52 -2.62
C HIS A 58 -6.03 -0.37 -2.75
N TYR A 59 -6.21 0.70 -1.97
CA TYR A 59 -5.32 1.86 -2.04
C TYR A 59 -3.89 1.57 -1.55
N ASN A 60 -3.72 0.77 -0.51
CA ASN A 60 -2.40 0.32 -0.07
C ASN A 60 -1.68 -0.47 -1.17
N CYS A 61 -2.39 -1.36 -1.86
CA CYS A 61 -1.86 -2.10 -2.99
C CYS A 61 -1.56 -1.15 -4.16
N PHE A 62 -2.46 -0.22 -4.46
CA PHE A 62 -2.29 0.75 -5.54
C PHE A 62 -1.05 1.61 -5.36
N LEU A 63 -0.74 2.04 -4.14
CA LEU A 63 0.43 2.85 -3.84
C LEU A 63 1.76 2.09 -3.99
N ASN A 64 1.76 0.78 -3.77
CA ASN A 64 2.99 -0.01 -3.66
C ASN A 64 3.25 -0.96 -4.84
N GLU A 65 2.20 -1.46 -5.46
CA GLU A 65 2.27 -2.57 -6.40
C GLU A 65 1.85 -2.19 -7.82
N SER A 66 1.39 -0.95 -8.05
CA SER A 66 0.93 -0.51 -9.37
C SER A 66 2.05 -0.11 -10.32
N PHE A 67 3.26 0.09 -9.82
CA PHE A 67 4.42 0.47 -10.62
C PHE A 67 5.71 -0.14 -10.08
N TYR A 68 6.77 0.00 -10.87
CA TYR A 68 8.14 -0.30 -10.47
C TYR A 68 9.12 0.62 -11.21
N VAL A 69 10.34 0.73 -10.69
CA VAL A 69 11.43 1.46 -11.35
C VAL A 69 12.42 0.46 -11.94
N SER A 70 12.83 0.67 -13.19
CA SER A 70 13.77 -0.22 -13.88
C SER A 70 14.69 0.56 -14.84
N SER A 71 15.89 0.04 -15.09
CA SER A 71 16.76 0.50 -16.19
C SER A 71 16.45 -0.18 -17.53
N GLN A 72 15.53 -1.15 -17.52
CA GLN A 72 15.13 -1.92 -18.70
C GLN A 72 13.66 -1.69 -19.01
N LEU A 73 13.36 -1.47 -20.29
CA LEU A 73 12.00 -1.36 -20.80
C LEU A 73 11.37 -2.76 -20.95
N PRO A 74 10.08 -2.92 -20.63
CA PRO A 74 9.37 -4.18 -20.87
C PRO A 74 9.08 -4.35 -22.37
N GLN A 75 8.72 -5.56 -22.81
CA GLN A 75 8.52 -5.84 -24.24
C GLN A 75 7.25 -5.17 -24.84
N ASN A 76 6.20 -4.96 -24.04
CA ASN A 76 4.92 -4.37 -24.49
C ASN A 76 4.61 -3.11 -23.67
N TYR A 77 4.95 -1.95 -24.24
CA TYR A 77 4.84 -0.67 -23.55
C TYR A 77 4.40 0.50 -24.43
N VAL A 78 3.94 1.56 -23.78
CA VAL A 78 3.69 2.88 -24.35
C VAL A 78 4.51 3.90 -23.56
N MET A 79 5.36 4.65 -24.27
CA MET A 79 6.08 5.77 -23.67
C MET A 79 5.12 6.94 -23.47
N ARG A 80 5.00 7.42 -22.24
CA ARG A 80 4.13 8.53 -21.84
C ARG A 80 4.86 9.87 -21.73
N GLY A 81 6.19 9.85 -21.75
CA GLY A 81 7.04 11.04 -21.65
C GLY A 81 7.91 11.00 -20.40
N ASP A 82 8.29 12.16 -19.91
CA ASP A 82 9.11 12.29 -18.71
C ASP A 82 8.25 12.44 -17.44
N VAL A 83 8.67 11.83 -16.33
CA VAL A 83 7.98 11.96 -15.04
C VAL A 83 7.90 13.42 -14.59
N GLY A 84 8.93 14.23 -14.83
CA GLY A 84 8.98 15.65 -14.42
C GLY A 84 7.96 16.54 -15.13
N ASN A 85 7.28 16.02 -16.17
CA ASN A 85 6.18 16.70 -16.85
C ASN A 85 4.79 16.24 -16.37
N VAL A 86 4.72 15.30 -15.43
CA VAL A 86 3.45 14.82 -14.88
C VAL A 86 2.91 15.86 -13.91
N LYS A 87 1.65 16.26 -14.09
CA LYS A 87 0.98 17.24 -13.23
C LYS A 87 0.58 16.65 -11.88
N GLN A 88 0.46 17.51 -10.88
CA GLN A 88 -0.21 17.17 -9.63
C GLN A 88 -1.73 17.17 -9.80
N SER A 89 -2.41 16.21 -9.18
CA SER A 89 -3.86 16.02 -9.29
C SER A 89 -4.72 17.06 -8.57
N ARG A 90 -4.12 17.90 -7.70
CA ARG A 90 -4.83 18.99 -6.99
C ARG A 90 -4.47 20.39 -7.47
N ASP A 91 -3.34 20.52 -8.15
CA ASP A 91 -2.87 21.78 -8.72
C ASP A 91 -2.11 21.46 -10.01
N GLU A 92 -2.80 21.62 -11.13
CA GLU A 92 -2.23 21.34 -12.45
C GLU A 92 -1.06 22.25 -12.83
N ASN A 93 -0.81 23.33 -12.08
CA ASN A 93 0.35 24.20 -12.29
C ASN A 93 1.62 23.63 -11.63
N LEU A 94 1.46 22.67 -10.73
CA LEU A 94 2.57 21.96 -10.11
C LEU A 94 2.86 20.68 -10.88
N LEU A 95 4.15 20.44 -11.11
CA LEU A 95 4.64 19.23 -11.73
C LEU A 95 5.19 18.26 -10.68
N PHE A 96 5.47 17.05 -11.14
CA PHE A 96 6.20 16.04 -10.40
C PHE A 96 7.58 16.58 -10.01
N ASN A 97 7.97 16.29 -8.79
CA ASN A 97 9.18 16.81 -8.16
C ASN A 97 9.80 15.80 -7.17
N GLU A 98 9.46 14.52 -7.32
CA GLU A 98 9.93 13.42 -6.47
C GLU A 98 10.89 12.49 -7.24
N GLU A 99 11.63 12.99 -8.25
CA GLU A 99 12.54 12.18 -9.08
C GLU A 99 13.65 11.53 -8.24
N GLU A 100 14.26 12.29 -7.32
CA GLU A 100 15.31 11.76 -6.45
C GLU A 100 14.79 10.65 -5.53
N SER A 101 13.55 10.77 -5.07
CA SER A 101 12.87 9.73 -4.28
C SER A 101 12.70 8.44 -5.10
N LEU A 102 12.25 8.55 -6.37
CA LEU A 102 12.17 7.38 -7.25
C LEU A 102 13.54 6.71 -7.47
N LEU A 103 14.59 7.52 -7.66
CA LEU A 103 15.93 7.01 -7.95
C LEU A 103 16.60 6.35 -6.74
N SER A 104 16.30 6.82 -5.54
CA SER A 104 16.74 6.25 -4.26
C SER A 104 15.92 5.04 -3.81
N GLY A 105 14.86 4.70 -4.54
CA GLY A 105 13.97 3.58 -4.23
C GLY A 105 12.97 3.89 -3.13
N ALA A 106 12.76 5.17 -2.80
CA ALA A 106 11.70 5.59 -1.91
C ALA A 106 10.33 5.44 -2.58
N GLU A 107 9.33 5.10 -1.78
CA GLU A 107 7.97 4.95 -2.26
C GLU A 107 7.30 6.32 -2.44
N ILE A 108 6.91 6.65 -3.67
CA ILE A 108 6.19 7.91 -3.96
C ILE A 108 4.70 7.79 -3.69
N ASN A 109 4.03 8.91 -3.39
CA ASN A 109 2.57 8.94 -3.32
C ASN A 109 1.97 9.24 -4.69
N ARG A 110 1.79 8.18 -5.51
CA ARG A 110 1.28 8.33 -6.87
C ARG A 110 -0.13 8.93 -6.98
N LEU A 111 -0.92 8.95 -5.89
CA LEU A 111 -2.26 9.56 -5.88
C LEU A 111 -2.20 11.08 -6.03
N LYS A 112 -1.05 11.70 -5.73
CA LYS A 112 -0.83 13.14 -5.90
C LYS A 112 -0.65 13.54 -7.36
N TYR A 113 -0.50 12.59 -8.29
CA TYR A 113 0.00 12.84 -9.63
C TYR A 113 -0.86 12.18 -10.71
N GLU A 114 -0.96 12.84 -11.87
CA GLU A 114 -1.80 12.42 -12.99
C GLU A 114 -1.12 11.40 -13.93
N PHE A 115 -0.61 10.31 -13.37
CA PHE A 115 -0.05 9.22 -14.17
C PHE A 115 -1.14 8.52 -14.99
N ARG A 116 -0.89 8.36 -16.29
CA ARG A 116 -1.77 7.67 -17.23
C ARG A 116 -1.35 6.21 -17.38
N ALA A 117 -2.14 5.31 -16.80
CA ALA A 117 -2.01 3.88 -17.04
C ALA A 117 -2.44 3.51 -18.48
N GLU A 118 -2.10 2.30 -18.91
CA GLU A 118 -2.65 1.66 -20.11
C GLU A 118 -3.33 0.36 -19.69
N PRO A 119 -4.48 -0.01 -20.29
CA PRO A 119 -5.20 -1.21 -19.89
C PRO A 119 -4.45 -2.50 -20.27
N ASP A 120 -3.80 -2.52 -21.43
CA ASP A 120 -3.22 -3.70 -22.08
C ASP A 120 -1.69 -3.65 -22.21
N LYS A 121 -1.06 -2.52 -21.85
CA LYS A 121 0.38 -2.28 -22.00
C LYS A 121 0.98 -1.69 -20.74
N HIS A 122 2.30 -1.75 -20.63
CA HIS A 122 2.99 -0.98 -19.61
C HIS A 122 3.01 0.50 -19.99
N ALA A 123 2.60 1.38 -19.08
CA ALA A 123 2.81 2.81 -19.26
C ALA A 123 4.18 3.20 -18.69
N VAL A 124 5.03 3.80 -19.52
CA VAL A 124 6.42 4.07 -19.18
C VAL A 124 6.68 5.56 -19.17
N TYR A 125 7.31 6.04 -18.11
CA TYR A 125 7.82 7.40 -18.00
C TYR A 125 9.33 7.37 -17.81
N SER A 126 10.08 8.19 -18.56
CA SER A 126 11.50 8.42 -18.29
C SER A 126 11.68 9.20 -16.99
N ILE A 127 12.73 8.88 -16.23
CA ILE A 127 13.09 9.64 -15.03
C ILE A 127 14.25 10.58 -15.39
N GLY A 128 13.92 11.73 -15.98
CA GLY A 128 14.89 12.70 -16.46
C GLY A 128 15.98 12.06 -17.34
N SER A 129 17.23 12.42 -17.08
CA SER A 129 18.41 11.86 -17.77
C SER A 129 19.05 10.67 -17.06
N SER A 130 18.37 10.06 -16.08
CA SER A 130 18.96 9.01 -15.22
C SER A 130 19.19 7.65 -15.92
N GLY A 131 18.57 7.43 -17.09
CA GLY A 131 18.52 6.12 -17.73
C GLY A 131 17.62 5.10 -17.03
N LYS A 132 16.83 5.53 -16.05
CA LYS A 132 15.79 4.73 -15.39
C LYS A 132 14.39 5.16 -15.83
N TYR A 133 13.44 4.26 -15.66
CA TYR A 133 12.05 4.41 -16.04
C TYR A 133 11.13 4.08 -14.87
N LEU A 134 10.07 4.88 -14.71
CA LEU A 134 8.91 4.55 -13.89
C LEU A 134 7.90 3.82 -14.78
N ILE A 135 7.57 2.58 -14.41
CA ILE A 135 6.80 1.67 -15.25
C ILE A 135 5.56 1.23 -14.49
N PHE A 136 4.39 1.56 -15.03
CA PHE A 136 3.10 1.08 -14.51
C PHE A 136 2.70 -0.21 -15.20
N TYR A 137 2.18 -1.15 -14.41
CA TYR A 137 1.65 -2.41 -14.93
C TYR A 137 0.35 -2.18 -15.73
N PRO A 138 0.09 -2.99 -16.76
CA PRO A 138 -1.24 -3.10 -17.36
C PRO A 138 -2.25 -3.61 -16.34
N GLU A 139 -3.52 -3.40 -16.62
CA GLU A 139 -4.62 -3.66 -15.68
C GLU A 139 -4.67 -5.13 -15.25
N ASN A 140 -4.49 -6.08 -16.18
CA ASN A 140 -4.51 -7.51 -15.86
C ASN A 140 -3.42 -7.91 -14.85
N ILE A 141 -2.19 -7.42 -15.04
CA ILE A 141 -1.08 -7.72 -14.12
C ILE A 141 -1.31 -7.04 -12.76
N TYR A 142 -1.84 -5.81 -12.76
CA TYR A 142 -2.19 -5.13 -11.52
C TYR A 142 -3.29 -5.87 -10.75
N GLN A 143 -4.34 -6.36 -11.41
CA GLN A 143 -5.41 -7.13 -10.79
C GLN A 143 -4.91 -8.44 -10.16
N GLU A 144 -3.95 -9.12 -10.80
CA GLU A 144 -3.30 -10.30 -10.21
C GLU A 144 -2.53 -9.95 -8.94
N LYS A 145 -1.77 -8.84 -8.96
CA LYS A 145 -1.04 -8.34 -7.79
C LYS A 145 -1.98 -7.95 -6.65
N GLU A 146 -3.06 -7.24 -6.98
CA GLU A 146 -4.07 -6.85 -6.02
C GLU A 146 -4.75 -8.08 -5.38
N SER A 147 -5.14 -9.05 -6.20
CA SER A 147 -5.72 -10.31 -5.71
C SER A 147 -4.78 -11.04 -4.76
N ALA A 148 -3.48 -11.09 -5.08
CA ALA A 148 -2.47 -11.67 -4.21
C ALA A 148 -2.29 -10.87 -2.90
N TYR A 149 -2.30 -9.53 -2.98
CA TYR A 149 -2.22 -8.64 -1.83
C TYR A 149 -3.41 -8.84 -0.87
N LEU A 150 -4.63 -8.87 -1.40
CA LEU A 150 -5.86 -9.06 -0.64
C LEU A 150 -5.86 -10.42 0.07
N LYS A 151 -5.50 -11.49 -0.65
CA LYS A 151 -5.38 -12.85 -0.08
C LYS A 151 -4.35 -12.91 1.05
N LYS A 152 -3.20 -12.25 0.90
CA LYS A 152 -2.15 -12.15 1.94
C LYS A 152 -2.65 -11.48 3.22
N HIS A 153 -3.63 -10.58 3.10
CA HIS A 153 -4.23 -9.85 4.23
C HIS A 153 -5.57 -10.44 4.68
N GLY A 154 -5.98 -11.60 4.15
CA GLY A 154 -7.21 -12.27 4.55
C GLY A 154 -8.50 -11.56 4.12
N ILE A 155 -8.42 -10.70 3.10
CA ILE A 155 -9.57 -9.97 2.54
C ILE A 155 -10.09 -10.79 1.36
N ASN A 156 -11.29 -11.34 1.50
CA ASN A 156 -11.97 -12.12 0.45
C ASN A 156 -13.17 -11.32 -0.07
N TYR A 157 -13.39 -11.39 -1.40
CA TYR A 157 -14.56 -10.85 -2.10
C TYR A 157 -15.45 -11.99 -2.59
#